data_AF-A0A2V6HGX6-F1
#
_entry.id   AF-A0A2V6HGX6-F1
#
_cell.length_a   1.000
_cell.length_b   1.000
_cell.length_c   1.000
_cell.angle_alpha   90.00
_cell.angle_beta   90.00
_cell.angle_gamma   90.00
#
_symmetry.space_group_name_H-M   'P 1'
#
loop_
_entity.id
_entity.type
_entity.pdbx_description
1 polymer ?
#
loop_
_entity_poly.entity_id
_entity_poly.type
_entity_poly.pdbx_seq_one_letter_code
_entity_poly.pdbx_strand_id
1 'polypeptide(L)'
;AELPTGFPTSTATPTPTATPIVFSAQTLADLKRLRQAALSSDYAYRQVAHLANNIGPRLSGSAQAAKAVEYVANELKAVGCEVQLEKVMVPHWVRGEETAALVQFPGQAPSTTQKIVLCALGASVATPSNGITAEVIAVRNLTTKWPRKVVASTLMAKRLFIAVTARAPRRVRAL
;
A
#
# COMPACT_ATOMS: atom_id res chain seq x y z
N ALA A 1 -42.13 25.43 22.64
CA ALA A 1 -42.38 24.70 21.39
C ALA A 1 -41.58 23.41 21.44
N GLU A 2 -42.27 22.28 21.61
CA GLU A 2 -41.67 20.94 21.67
C GLU A 2 -40.95 20.59 20.36
N LEU A 3 -39.81 19.91 20.47
CA LEU A 3 -39.07 19.39 19.32
C LEU A 3 -39.76 18.10 18.83
N PRO A 4 -39.98 17.92 17.51
CA PRO A 4 -40.63 16.73 16.98
C PRO A 4 -39.73 15.50 17.18
N THR A 5 -40.17 14.60 18.06
CA THR A 5 -39.63 13.25 18.21
C THR A 5 -40.23 12.35 17.12
N GLY A 6 -39.42 11.98 16.13
CA GLY A 6 -39.81 10.99 15.14
C GLY A 6 -38.62 10.57 14.30
N PHE A 7 -37.95 9.48 14.69
CA PHE A 7 -37.02 8.80 13.78
C PHE A 7 -37.84 7.99 12.77
N PRO A 8 -37.50 8.02 11.47
CA PRO A 8 -38.23 7.27 10.46
C PRO A 8 -38.14 5.76 10.74
N THR A 9 -39.29 5.10 10.71
CA THR A 9 -39.45 3.66 10.88
C THR A 9 -38.59 2.91 9.86
N SER A 10 -37.79 1.96 10.34
CA SER A 10 -36.93 1.09 9.54
C SER A 10 -37.69 0.47 8.36
N THR A 11 -37.29 0.83 7.14
CA THR A 11 -37.80 0.20 5.91
C THR A 11 -37.37 -1.26 5.91
N ALA A 12 -38.29 -2.18 5.61
CA ALA A 12 -38.02 -3.62 5.58
C ALA A 12 -36.84 -3.93 4.63
N THR A 13 -35.86 -4.69 5.11
CA THR A 13 -34.74 -5.19 4.31
C THR A 13 -35.29 -6.11 3.21
N PRO A 14 -34.94 -5.91 1.92
CA PRO A 14 -35.41 -6.82 0.87
C PRO A 14 -34.85 -8.22 1.13
N THR A 15 -35.74 -9.21 1.21
CA THR A 15 -35.37 -10.62 1.27
C THR A 15 -34.71 -11.00 -0.07
N PRO A 16 -33.49 -11.57 -0.10
CA PRO A 16 -32.85 -11.93 -1.35
C PRO A 16 -33.64 -13.05 -2.03
N THR A 17 -34.16 -12.78 -3.23
CA THR A 17 -34.73 -13.81 -4.10
C THR A 17 -33.60 -14.75 -4.55
N ALA A 18 -33.82 -16.06 -4.41
CA ALA A 18 -32.86 -17.07 -4.83
C ALA A 18 -32.50 -16.88 -6.31
N THR A 19 -31.20 -16.78 -6.60
CA THR A 19 -30.72 -16.64 -7.98
C THR A 19 -31.13 -17.87 -8.79
N PRO A 20 -31.79 -17.71 -9.96
CA PRO A 20 -32.16 -18.85 -10.79
C PRO A 20 -30.91 -19.62 -11.21
N ILE A 21 -31.00 -20.95 -11.25
CA ILE A 21 -29.88 -21.78 -11.71
C ILE A 21 -29.74 -21.59 -13.23
N VAL A 22 -28.71 -20.84 -13.63
CA VAL A 22 -28.42 -20.51 -15.04
C VAL A 22 -27.60 -21.62 -15.73
N PHE A 23 -27.04 -22.57 -14.98
CA PHE A 23 -26.08 -23.55 -15.50
C PHE A 23 -26.67 -24.95 -15.66
N SER A 24 -26.29 -25.64 -16.73
CA SER A 24 -26.67 -27.04 -16.97
C SER A 24 -26.08 -27.98 -15.89
N ALA A 25 -26.71 -29.14 -15.69
CA ALA A 25 -26.23 -30.15 -14.75
C ALA A 25 -24.79 -30.62 -15.08
N GLN A 26 -24.48 -30.73 -16.37
CA GLN A 26 -23.13 -31.08 -16.85
C GLN A 26 -22.11 -30.00 -16.47
N THR A 27 -22.44 -28.73 -16.72
CA THR A 27 -21.58 -27.59 -16.33
C THR A 27 -21.31 -27.59 -14.83
N LEU A 28 -22.33 -27.84 -14.01
CA LEU A 28 -22.17 -27.93 -12.55
C LEU A 28 -21.25 -29.09 -12.14
N ALA A 29 -21.33 -30.24 -12.82
CA ALA A 29 -20.44 -31.38 -12.57
C ALA A 29 -18.99 -31.06 -12.95
N ASP A 30 -18.76 -30.41 -14.08
CA ASP A 30 -17.42 -30.03 -14.54
C ASP A 30 -16.78 -28.96 -13.63
N LEU A 31 -17.55 -27.95 -13.20
CA LEU A 31 -17.08 -26.95 -12.23
C LEU A 31 -16.68 -27.58 -10.89
N LYS A 32 -17.44 -28.58 -10.41
CA LYS A 32 -17.09 -29.33 -9.19
C LYS A 32 -15.78 -30.09 -9.38
N ARG A 33 -15.55 -30.69 -10.55
CA ARG A 33 -14.31 -31.41 -10.88
C ARG A 33 -13.11 -30.46 -10.93
N LEU A 34 -13.26 -29.31 -11.59
CA LEU A 34 -12.21 -28.28 -11.67
C LEU A 34 -11.84 -27.76 -10.28
N ARG A 35 -12.84 -27.44 -9.45
CA ARG A 35 -12.63 -27.02 -8.05
C ARG A 35 -11.87 -28.09 -7.28
N GLN A 36 -12.25 -29.36 -7.42
CA GLN A 36 -11.57 -30.44 -6.71
C GLN A 36 -10.12 -30.58 -7.14
N ALA A 37 -9.84 -30.51 -8.45
CA ALA A 37 -8.47 -30.56 -8.99
C ALA A 37 -7.61 -29.39 -8.49
N ALA A 38 -8.19 -28.18 -8.41
CA ALA A 38 -7.51 -27.01 -7.87
C ALA A 38 -7.17 -27.16 -6.38
N LEU A 39 -8.07 -27.75 -5.58
CA LEU A 39 -7.85 -27.97 -4.15
C LEU A 39 -6.87 -29.11 -3.85
N SER A 40 -6.75 -30.09 -4.75
CA SER A 40 -5.81 -31.20 -4.59
C SER A 40 -4.40 -30.91 -5.12
N SER A 41 -4.19 -29.76 -5.76
CA SER A 41 -2.93 -29.40 -6.42
C SER A 41 -2.20 -28.31 -5.65
N ASP A 42 -0.87 -28.43 -5.56
CA ASP A 42 0.01 -27.40 -4.98
C ASP A 42 0.44 -26.33 -5.99
N TYR A 43 -0.01 -26.43 -7.24
CA TYR A 43 0.48 -25.64 -8.35
C TYR A 43 0.42 -24.13 -8.07
N ALA A 44 -0.73 -23.62 -7.63
CA ALA A 44 -0.90 -22.20 -7.32
C ALA A 44 0.04 -21.73 -6.20
N TYR A 45 0.30 -22.59 -5.21
CA TYR A 45 1.25 -22.30 -4.14
C TYR A 45 2.68 -22.18 -4.68
N ARG A 46 3.10 -23.09 -5.55
CA ARG A 46 4.44 -23.03 -6.17
C ARG A 46 4.64 -21.76 -7.00
N GLN A 47 3.62 -21.34 -7.76
CA GLN A 47 3.71 -20.11 -8.55
C GLN A 47 3.86 -18.87 -7.68
N VAL A 48 3.06 -18.74 -6.61
CA VAL A 48 3.18 -17.59 -5.69
C VAL A 48 4.45 -17.65 -4.87
N ALA A 49 4.91 -18.85 -4.49
CA ALA A 49 6.17 -19.06 -3.78
C ALA A 49 7.36 -18.62 -4.63
N HIS A 50 7.41 -18.96 -5.92
CA HIS A 50 8.47 -18.50 -6.82
C HIS A 50 8.44 -16.97 -6.96
N LEU A 51 7.26 -16.39 -7.16
CA LEU A 51 7.11 -14.93 -7.19
C LEU A 51 7.60 -14.30 -5.88
N ALA A 52 7.20 -14.80 -4.73
CA ALA A 52 7.55 -14.19 -3.44
C ALA A 52 9.04 -14.39 -3.06
N ASN A 53 9.55 -15.62 -3.20
CA ASN A 53 10.84 -16.02 -2.65
C ASN A 53 11.99 -15.81 -3.63
N ASN A 54 11.75 -16.00 -4.93
CA ASN A 54 12.80 -15.91 -5.96
C ASN A 54 12.84 -14.53 -6.61
N ILE A 55 11.67 -13.94 -6.90
CA ILE A 55 11.59 -12.61 -7.55
C ILE A 55 11.54 -11.47 -6.53
N GLY A 56 10.79 -11.64 -5.44
CA GLY A 56 10.74 -10.65 -4.35
C GLY A 56 9.83 -9.44 -4.65
N PRO A 57 10.10 -8.25 -4.08
CA PRO A 57 9.23 -7.07 -4.17
C PRO A 57 9.08 -6.51 -5.59
N ARG A 58 7.85 -6.38 -6.09
CA ARG A 58 7.53 -6.02 -7.49
C ARG A 58 6.87 -4.65 -7.63
N LEU A 59 7.53 -3.60 -7.12
CA LEU A 59 7.06 -2.23 -7.33
C LEU A 59 7.07 -1.91 -8.83
N SER A 60 6.02 -1.26 -9.35
CA SER A 60 5.93 -0.88 -10.76
C SER A 60 7.16 -0.12 -11.23
N GLY A 61 7.72 -0.53 -12.37
CA GLY A 61 8.95 0.04 -12.94
C GLY A 61 10.24 -0.46 -12.27
N SER A 62 10.19 -1.40 -11.33
CA SER A 62 11.39 -2.07 -10.80
C SER A 62 11.86 -3.21 -11.70
N ALA A 63 13.13 -3.61 -11.55
CA ALA A 63 13.68 -4.77 -12.25
C ALA A 63 12.95 -6.08 -11.89
N GLN A 64 12.52 -6.22 -10.63
CA GLN A 64 11.77 -7.37 -10.15
C GLN A 64 10.37 -7.44 -10.78
N ALA A 65 9.71 -6.29 -10.99
CA ALA A 65 8.42 -6.26 -11.68
C ALA A 65 8.57 -6.70 -13.15
N ALA A 66 9.60 -6.23 -13.86
CA ALA A 66 9.91 -6.71 -15.21
C ALA A 66 10.16 -8.23 -15.24
N LYS A 67 10.94 -8.74 -14.27
CA LYS A 67 11.22 -10.17 -14.17
C LYS A 67 9.96 -11.01 -13.92
N ALA A 68 9.02 -10.49 -13.13
CA ALA A 68 7.74 -11.15 -12.88
C ALA A 68 6.87 -11.25 -14.12
N VAL A 69 6.86 -10.22 -14.97
CA VAL A 69 6.14 -10.24 -16.26
C VAL A 69 6.69 -11.35 -17.15
N GLU A 70 8.02 -11.43 -17.30
CA GLU A 70 8.68 -12.50 -18.07
C GLU A 70 8.34 -13.89 -17.51
N TYR A 71 8.42 -14.05 -16.19
CA TYR A 71 8.12 -15.32 -15.52
C TYR A 71 6.69 -15.78 -15.82
N VAL A 72 5.69 -14.92 -15.56
CA VAL A 72 4.29 -15.28 -15.79
C VAL A 72 4.02 -15.56 -17.26
N ALA A 73 4.60 -14.79 -18.17
CA ALA A 73 4.45 -15.02 -19.60
C ALA A 73 4.99 -16.40 -20.03
N ASN A 74 6.13 -16.81 -19.48
CA ASN A 74 6.73 -18.11 -19.77
C ASN A 74 5.93 -19.27 -19.16
N GLU A 75 5.44 -19.13 -17.93
CA GLU A 75 4.60 -20.14 -17.28
C GLU A 75 3.28 -20.35 -18.03
N LEU A 76 2.65 -19.26 -18.50
CA LEU A 76 1.43 -19.36 -19.31
C LEU A 76 1.68 -20.03 -20.67
N LYS A 77 2.81 -19.71 -21.33
CA LYS A 77 3.22 -20.40 -22.56
C LYS A 77 3.47 -21.89 -22.33
N ALA A 78 4.09 -22.25 -21.20
CA ALA A 78 4.38 -23.64 -20.86
C ALA A 78 3.11 -24.48 -20.65
N VAL A 79 2.01 -23.86 -20.19
CA VAL A 79 0.69 -24.50 -20.05
C VAL A 79 -0.07 -24.55 -21.40
N GLY A 80 0.50 -23.98 -22.47
CA GLY A 80 -0.09 -23.99 -23.81
C GLY A 80 -1.04 -22.83 -24.09
N CYS A 81 -1.02 -21.76 -23.28
CA CYS A 81 -1.80 -20.56 -23.55
C CYS A 81 -1.14 -19.70 -24.63
N GLU A 82 -1.96 -18.99 -25.42
CA GLU A 82 -1.49 -17.90 -26.26
C GLU A 82 -1.21 -16.68 -25.38
N VAL A 83 0.01 -16.12 -25.46
CA VAL A 83 0.47 -15.04 -24.57
C VAL A 83 1.00 -13.87 -25.39
N GLN A 84 0.49 -12.68 -25.08
CA GLN A 84 0.93 -11.41 -25.64
C GLN A 84 1.28 -10.45 -24.50
N LEU A 85 2.33 -9.64 -24.70
CA LEU A 85 2.80 -8.67 -23.71
C LEU A 85 2.51 -7.26 -24.19
N GLU A 86 1.72 -6.52 -23.42
CA GLU A 86 1.35 -5.14 -23.71
C GLU A 86 2.25 -4.15 -22.95
N LYS A 87 2.81 -3.19 -23.68
CA LYS A 87 3.68 -2.17 -23.09
C LYS A 87 2.85 -1.12 -22.36
N VAL A 88 3.12 -0.93 -21.07
CA VAL A 88 2.48 0.10 -20.23
C VAL A 88 3.54 1.06 -19.66
N MET A 89 3.30 2.37 -19.81
CA MET A 89 4.15 3.40 -19.22
C MET A 89 3.78 3.60 -17.75
N VAL A 90 4.76 3.51 -16.85
CA VAL A 90 4.56 3.68 -15.41
C VAL A 90 5.53 4.71 -14.83
N PRO A 91 5.12 5.48 -13.81
CA PRO A 91 6.05 6.35 -13.10
C PRO A 91 7.11 5.51 -12.37
N HIS A 92 8.37 5.93 -12.48
CA HIS A 92 9.49 5.27 -11.82
C HIS A 92 9.89 6.05 -10.56
N TRP A 93 9.51 5.50 -9.40
CA TRP A 93 9.92 6.03 -8.09
C TRP A 93 10.86 5.02 -7.43
N VAL A 94 12.06 5.48 -7.08
CA VAL A 94 13.05 4.69 -6.37
C VAL A 94 13.13 5.19 -4.94
N ARG A 95 12.98 4.27 -3.99
CA ARG A 95 13.14 4.58 -2.58
C ARG A 95 14.60 4.91 -2.27
N GLY A 96 14.82 6.00 -1.54
CA GLY A 96 16.13 6.41 -1.05
C GLY A 96 16.48 5.81 0.31
N GLU A 97 17.59 6.29 0.88
CA GLU A 97 17.86 6.10 2.31
C GLU A 97 16.83 6.89 3.11
N GLU A 98 16.41 6.36 4.25
CA GLU A 98 15.40 6.97 5.12
C GLU A 98 15.87 6.79 6.56
N THR A 99 16.09 7.89 7.27
CA THR A 99 16.37 7.85 8.70
C THR A 99 15.57 8.93 9.42
N ALA A 100 15.13 8.64 10.64
CA ALA A 100 14.76 9.70 11.56
C ALA A 100 15.06 9.38 13.01
N ALA A 101 15.18 10.45 13.80
CA ALA A 101 15.35 10.39 15.23
C ALA A 101 14.65 11.55 15.92
N LEU A 102 14.18 11.29 17.14
CA LEU A 102 13.82 12.32 18.10
C LEU A 102 15.08 12.89 18.71
N VAL A 103 15.34 14.17 18.43
CA VAL A 103 16.55 14.85 18.91
C VAL A 103 16.31 15.64 20.18
N GLN A 104 15.08 16.11 20.40
CA GLN A 104 14.71 16.85 21.62
C GLN A 104 13.27 16.54 22.05
N PHE A 105 13.07 16.17 23.33
CA PHE A 105 11.75 16.03 23.97
C PHE A 105 11.77 16.16 25.50
N PRO A 106 10.65 16.50 26.17
CA PRO A 106 10.59 16.61 27.62
C PRO A 106 10.95 15.28 28.32
N GLY A 107 11.88 15.33 29.29
CA GLY A 107 12.34 14.15 30.04
C GLY A 107 13.45 13.35 29.35
N GLN A 108 13.99 13.84 28.23
CA GLN A 108 15.11 13.21 27.55
C GLN A 108 16.43 13.44 28.30
N ALA A 109 17.27 12.40 28.39
CA ALA A 109 18.62 12.51 28.92
C ALA A 109 19.47 13.47 28.05
N PRO A 110 20.29 14.35 28.65
CA PRO A 110 21.15 15.26 27.89
C PRO A 110 22.00 14.53 26.85
N SER A 111 22.09 15.10 25.65
CA SER A 111 22.92 14.59 24.55
C SER A 111 22.56 13.20 24.03
N THR A 112 21.32 12.74 24.25
CA THR A 112 20.82 11.47 23.68
C THR A 112 19.89 11.72 22.49
N THR A 113 19.64 10.70 21.67
CA THR A 113 18.60 10.73 20.62
C THR A 113 17.84 9.41 20.63
N GLN A 114 16.58 9.42 20.18
CA GLN A 114 15.77 8.21 20.05
C GLN A 114 15.45 7.93 18.58
N LYS A 115 15.98 6.81 18.05
CA LYS A 115 15.74 6.39 16.67
C LYS A 115 14.25 6.10 16.43
N ILE A 116 13.73 6.54 15.28
CA ILE A 116 12.41 6.21 14.78
C ILE A 116 12.57 5.29 13.56
N VAL A 117 11.87 4.16 13.56
CA VAL A 117 11.69 3.35 12.36
C VAL A 117 10.56 3.96 11.54
N LEU A 118 10.86 4.37 10.32
CA LEU A 118 9.91 4.99 9.42
C LEU A 118 10.02 4.38 8.01
N CYS A 119 9.03 4.71 7.21
CA CYS A 119 8.94 4.32 5.81
C CYS A 119 8.42 5.54 5.05
N ALA A 120 9.14 6.00 4.03
CA ALA A 120 8.67 7.11 3.22
C ALA A 120 7.42 6.70 2.47
N LEU A 121 6.49 7.65 2.37
CA LEU A 121 5.28 7.49 1.59
C LEU A 121 5.64 7.44 0.10
N GLY A 122 4.95 6.58 -0.66
CA GLY A 122 5.13 6.52 -2.11
C GLY A 122 4.93 7.89 -2.75
N ALA A 123 5.78 8.22 -3.74
CA ALA A 123 5.83 9.52 -4.41
C ALA A 123 6.28 10.72 -3.56
N SER A 124 6.75 10.51 -2.32
CA SER A 124 7.41 11.59 -1.55
C SER A 124 8.71 12.03 -2.21
N VAL A 125 9.03 13.31 -2.02
CA VAL A 125 10.30 13.92 -2.45
C VAL A 125 11.37 13.75 -1.37
N ALA A 126 12.63 13.73 -1.78
CA ALA A 126 13.75 13.66 -0.87
C ALA A 126 13.87 14.94 -0.02
N THR A 127 14.36 14.80 1.21
CA THR A 127 14.74 15.96 2.03
C THR A 127 16.01 16.60 1.46
N PRO A 128 16.31 17.87 1.80
CA PRO A 128 17.63 18.46 1.57
C PRO A 128 18.77 17.56 2.07
N SER A 129 19.96 17.73 1.49
CA SER A 129 21.15 16.89 1.78
C SER A 129 21.62 16.97 3.24
N ASN A 130 21.36 18.08 3.91
CA ASN A 130 21.63 18.31 5.33
C ASN A 130 20.51 17.82 6.27
N GLY A 131 19.44 17.23 5.74
CA GLY A 131 18.27 16.82 6.51
C GLY A 131 17.35 17.97 6.92
N ILE A 132 16.25 17.62 7.57
CA ILE A 132 15.29 18.57 8.13
C ILE A 132 15.14 18.28 9.62
N THR A 133 15.29 19.30 10.47
CA THR A 133 14.92 19.25 11.89
C THR A 133 13.77 20.23 12.12
N ALA A 134 12.63 19.73 12.60
CA ALA A 134 11.43 20.55 12.81
C ALA A 134 10.64 20.10 14.05
N GLU A 135 9.86 21.02 14.60
CA GLU A 135 8.88 20.72 15.66
C GLU A 135 7.71 19.92 15.09
N VAL A 136 7.28 18.90 15.82
CA VAL A 136 6.21 18.00 15.42
C VAL A 136 4.95 18.29 16.22
N ILE A 137 3.82 18.33 15.53
CA ILE A 137 2.49 18.49 16.12
C ILE A 137 1.74 17.17 15.92
N ALA A 138 1.32 16.54 17.02
CA ALA A 138 0.50 15.34 16.96
C ALA A 138 -0.96 15.71 16.71
N VAL A 139 -1.53 15.20 15.61
CA VAL A 139 -2.93 15.44 15.23
C VAL A 139 -3.70 14.13 15.30
N ARG A 140 -4.90 14.16 15.90
CA ARG A 140 -5.76 12.96 16.08
C ARG A 140 -6.57 12.58 14.84
N ASN A 141 -6.94 13.54 14.00
CA ASN A 141 -7.72 13.28 12.79
C ASN A 141 -7.45 14.34 11.72
N LEU A 142 -7.47 13.93 10.46
CA LEU A 142 -7.26 14.77 9.27
C LEU A 142 -8.56 15.42 8.75
N THR A 143 -9.66 15.39 9.52
CA THR A 143 -11.01 15.74 9.01
C THR A 143 -11.22 17.22 8.69
N THR A 144 -10.38 18.12 9.17
CA THR A 144 -10.71 19.55 9.14
C THR A 144 -9.69 20.35 8.33
N LYS A 145 -10.20 21.13 7.36
CA LYS A 145 -9.47 22.18 6.63
C LYS A 145 -8.69 23.03 7.62
N TRP A 146 -7.37 22.85 7.64
CA TRP A 146 -6.48 23.61 8.50
C TRP A 146 -6.28 25.01 7.89
N PRO A 147 -6.60 26.10 8.61
CA PRO A 147 -6.19 27.42 8.16
C PRO A 147 -4.66 27.46 8.12
N ARG A 148 -4.05 27.94 7.04
CA ARG A 148 -2.59 28.07 6.88
C ARG A 148 -1.89 28.77 8.06
N LYS A 149 -2.64 29.53 8.88
CA LYS A 149 -2.16 30.24 10.08
C LYS A 149 -2.05 29.38 11.34
N VAL A 150 -2.71 28.23 11.45
CA VAL A 150 -2.69 27.42 12.69
C VAL A 150 -1.41 26.57 12.79
N VAL A 151 -0.58 26.55 11.75
CA VAL A 151 0.79 25.99 11.83
C VAL A 151 1.70 26.83 12.76
N ALA A 152 1.30 28.05 13.15
CA ALA A 152 2.13 28.94 13.94
C ALA A 152 1.76 29.07 15.43
N SER A 153 0.57 28.63 15.89
CA SER A 153 0.06 29.07 17.21
C SER A 153 -0.48 28.01 18.16
N THR A 154 -0.49 26.71 17.81
CA THR A 154 -0.82 25.65 18.78
C THR A 154 0.45 25.09 19.42
N LEU A 155 1.22 25.99 20.05
CA LEU A 155 2.37 25.70 20.89
C LEU A 155 1.89 25.42 22.33
N MET A 156 1.24 24.29 22.58
CA MET A 156 1.16 23.77 23.95
C MET A 156 1.29 22.25 24.00
N ALA A 157 2.36 21.84 24.70
CA ALA A 157 2.60 20.53 25.30
C ALA A 157 2.99 19.35 24.38
N LYS A 158 4.17 19.46 23.77
CA LYS A 158 5.28 18.47 23.74
C LYS A 158 6.14 18.78 22.50
N ARG A 159 7.12 19.67 22.68
CA ARG A 159 8.13 19.95 21.66
C ARG A 159 8.89 18.67 21.37
N LEU A 160 8.57 18.06 20.23
CA LEU A 160 9.23 16.87 19.74
C LEU A 160 9.91 17.27 18.44
N PHE A 161 11.24 17.18 18.40
CA PHE A 161 12.00 17.49 17.20
C PHE A 161 12.35 16.20 16.48
N ILE A 162 11.88 16.03 15.25
CA ILE A 162 12.31 14.93 14.38
C ILE A 162 13.37 15.47 13.42
N ALA A 163 14.55 14.85 13.43
CA ALA A 163 15.50 14.95 12.33
C ALA A 163 15.17 13.88 11.30
N VAL A 164 14.79 14.25 10.07
CA VAL A 164 14.61 13.32 8.95
C VAL A 164 15.70 13.56 7.92
N THR A 165 16.43 12.51 7.52
CA THR A 165 17.28 12.53 6.33
C THR A 165 16.78 11.48 5.36
N ALA A 166 16.47 11.92 4.13
CA ALA A 166 16.19 11.06 3.00
C ALA A 166 17.08 11.45 1.82
N ARG A 167 17.93 10.54 1.36
CA ARG A 167 18.88 10.81 0.26
C ARG A 167 18.19 10.64 -1.09
N ALA A 168 18.44 11.57 -2.01
CA ALA A 168 17.78 11.60 -3.32
C ALA A 168 17.91 10.28 -4.10
N PRO A 169 16.85 9.84 -4.82
CA PRO A 169 16.97 8.74 -5.76
C PRO A 169 17.91 9.11 -6.90
N ARG A 170 18.78 8.18 -7.31
CA ARG A 170 19.53 8.32 -8.56
C ARG A 170 18.51 8.35 -9.70
N ARG A 171 18.43 9.45 -10.45
CA ARG A 171 17.70 9.48 -11.72
C ARG A 171 18.40 8.53 -12.68
N VAL A 172 17.88 7.31 -12.81
CA VAL A 172 18.21 6.47 -13.96
C VAL A 172 17.17 6.77 -15.02
N ARG A 173 17.62 7.37 -16.11
CA ARG A 173 16.83 7.58 -17.31
C ARG A 173 16.62 6.19 -17.93
N ALA A 174 15.41 5.64 -17.82
CA ALA A 174 15.06 4.47 -18.62
C ALA A 174 15.02 4.91 -20.09
N LEU A 175 15.78 4.21 -20.94
CA LEU A 175 15.66 4.24 -22.40
C LEU A 175 14.42 3.43 -22.81
#